data_AF-A0AAU9AX75-F1
#
_entry.id   AF-A0AAU9AX75-F1
#
_cell.length_a   1.000
_cell.length_b   1.000
_cell.length_c   1.000
_cell.angle_alpha   90.00
_cell.angle_beta   90.00
_cell.angle_gamma   90.00
#
_symmetry.space_group_name_H-M   'P 1'
#
loop_
_entity.id
_entity.type
_entity.pdbx_description
1 polymer ?
#
loop_
_entity_poly.entity_id
_entity_poly.type
_entity_poly.pdbx_seq_one_letter_code
_entity_poly.pdbx_strand_id
1 'polypeptide(L)'
;MLPLNPNDRHYLAIADHYGRRTAARSGVPLIRHIGEGLAVLDAIGATPRAMQAYCLHPLLQDDDSLELSLQPGSAFQRHAPDPIATALAMEYRRVANAYLSQHCAGADDLIALSPLAEVNQMLVADKVQNRKDFERYHLGAHPRSDVLAQYFANWLRALGVDEARYRALCERLA
;
A
#
# COMPACT_ATOMS: atom_id res chain seq x y z
N MET A 1 -8.70 -16.88 2.44
CA MET A 1 -8.93 -16.95 0.97
C MET A 1 -8.65 -15.55 0.43
N LEU A 2 -8.00 -15.40 -0.73
CA LEU A 2 -7.81 -14.06 -1.31
C LEU A 2 -9.19 -13.48 -1.68
N PRO A 3 -9.45 -12.18 -1.42
CA PRO A 3 -10.73 -11.55 -1.77
C PRO A 3 -10.86 -11.33 -3.29
N LEU A 4 -9.74 -11.39 -4.02
CA LEU A 4 -9.70 -11.39 -5.48
C LEU A 4 -9.56 -12.82 -6.03
N ASN A 5 -10.02 -13.00 -7.27
CA ASN A 5 -9.74 -14.22 -8.03
C ASN A 5 -8.21 -14.38 -8.20
N PRO A 6 -7.62 -15.56 -7.92
CA PRO A 6 -6.19 -15.80 -8.15
C PRO A 6 -5.71 -15.55 -9.58
N ASN A 7 -6.62 -15.61 -10.57
CA ASN A 7 -6.36 -15.30 -11.97
C ASN A 7 -6.68 -13.84 -12.35
N ASP A 8 -6.95 -12.96 -11.37
CA ASP A 8 -7.14 -11.54 -11.64
C ASP A 8 -5.86 -10.93 -12.22
N ARG A 9 -5.97 -10.30 -13.39
CA ARG A 9 -4.81 -9.76 -14.13
C ARG A 9 -3.97 -8.76 -13.32
N HIS A 10 -4.57 -8.03 -12.38
CA HIS A 10 -3.85 -7.05 -11.55
C HIS A 10 -3.02 -7.76 -10.48
N TYR A 11 -3.60 -8.79 -9.87
CA TYR A 11 -2.88 -9.66 -8.95
C TYR A 11 -1.75 -10.42 -9.67
N LEU A 12 -2.02 -10.94 -10.87
CA LEU A 12 -1.00 -11.60 -11.69
C LEU A 12 0.13 -10.65 -12.07
N ALA A 13 -0.16 -9.39 -12.43
CA ALA A 13 0.86 -8.40 -12.76
C ALA A 13 1.85 -8.18 -11.61
N ILE A 14 1.36 -8.02 -10.38
CA ILE A 14 2.24 -7.82 -9.22
C ILE A 14 2.92 -9.13 -8.77
N ALA A 15 2.24 -10.27 -8.91
CA ALA A 15 2.84 -11.58 -8.63
C ALA A 15 3.98 -11.91 -9.59
N ASP A 16 3.82 -11.65 -10.89
CA ASP A 16 4.85 -11.78 -11.92
C ASP A 16 6.02 -10.82 -11.64
N HIS A 17 5.72 -9.55 -11.37
CA HIS A 17 6.75 -8.58 -11.01
C HIS A 17 7.55 -9.01 -9.78
N TYR A 18 6.90 -9.31 -8.65
CA TYR A 18 7.59 -9.73 -7.43
C TYR A 18 8.30 -11.07 -7.58
N GLY A 19 7.72 -12.02 -8.33
CA GLY A 19 8.29 -13.34 -8.55
C GLY A 19 8.62 -14.02 -7.22
N ARG A 20 9.89 -14.41 -7.04
CA ARG A 20 10.40 -15.06 -5.81
C ARG A 20 11.06 -14.10 -4.82
N ARG A 21 10.94 -12.78 -5.04
CA ARG A 21 11.60 -11.79 -4.18
C ARG A 21 10.99 -11.81 -2.78
N THR A 22 11.87 -11.63 -1.80
CA THR A 22 11.54 -11.55 -0.38
C THR A 22 11.99 -10.21 0.18
N ALA A 23 11.31 -9.71 1.21
CA ALA A 23 11.76 -8.54 1.95
C ALA A 23 13.15 -8.81 2.56
N ALA A 24 14.09 -7.89 2.35
CA ALA A 24 15.50 -8.07 2.72
C ALA A 24 15.73 -8.39 4.21
N ARG A 25 14.82 -7.97 5.09
CA ARG A 25 14.97 -8.09 6.55
C ARG A 25 14.25 -9.30 7.14
N SER A 26 12.99 -9.52 6.75
CA SER A 26 12.17 -10.59 7.31
C SER A 26 12.30 -11.91 6.54
N GLY A 27 12.83 -11.88 5.30
CA GLY A 27 12.85 -13.04 4.41
C GLY A 27 11.45 -13.45 3.90
N VAL A 28 10.42 -12.67 4.23
CA VAL A 28 9.04 -12.95 3.86
C VAL A 28 8.82 -12.59 2.38
N PRO A 29 8.08 -13.41 1.60
CA PRO A 29 7.76 -13.08 0.21
C PRO A 29 7.08 -11.72 0.06
N LEU A 30 7.53 -10.88 -0.88
CA LEU A 30 6.93 -9.56 -1.12
C LEU A 30 5.43 -9.65 -1.46
N ILE A 31 5.00 -10.73 -2.11
CA ILE A 31 3.60 -10.97 -2.44
C ILE A 31 2.71 -11.13 -1.20
N ARG A 32 3.27 -11.49 -0.03
CA ARG A 32 2.51 -11.52 1.23
C ARG A 32 2.00 -10.13 1.60
N HIS A 33 2.77 -9.08 1.31
CA HIS A 33 2.34 -7.71 1.60
C HIS A 33 1.05 -7.36 0.84
N ILE A 34 0.95 -7.76 -0.43
CA ILE A 34 -0.29 -7.62 -1.21
C ILE A 34 -1.44 -8.39 -0.55
N GLY A 35 -1.21 -9.64 -0.15
CA GLY A 35 -2.25 -10.46 0.48
C GLY A 35 -2.80 -9.86 1.77
N GLU A 36 -1.92 -9.32 2.62
CA GLU A 36 -2.30 -8.64 3.85
C GLU A 36 -3.05 -7.34 3.57
N GLY A 37 -2.58 -6.50 2.64
CA GLY A 37 -3.30 -5.29 2.25
C GLY A 37 -4.69 -5.58 1.68
N LEU A 38 -4.82 -6.65 0.88
CA LEU A 38 -6.11 -7.15 0.40
C LEU A 38 -7.03 -7.59 1.55
N ALA A 39 -6.51 -8.22 2.60
CA ALA A 39 -7.29 -8.57 3.78
C ALA A 39 -7.78 -7.33 4.54
N VAL A 40 -6.99 -6.26 4.63
CA VAL A 40 -7.45 -4.97 5.19
C VAL A 40 -8.56 -4.38 4.33
N LEU A 41 -8.37 -4.35 3.01
CA LEU A 41 -9.35 -3.81 2.06
C LEU A 41 -10.69 -4.57 2.14
N ASP A 42 -10.65 -5.89 2.25
CA ASP A 42 -11.84 -6.72 2.44
C ASP A 42 -12.54 -6.40 3.77
N ALA A 43 -11.77 -6.28 4.86
CA ALA A 43 -12.29 -5.96 6.19
C ALA A 43 -12.96 -4.58 6.28
N ILE A 44 -12.56 -3.61 5.46
CA ILE A 44 -13.18 -2.28 5.39
C ILE A 44 -14.27 -2.16 4.30
N GLY A 45 -14.61 -3.25 3.62
CA GLY A 45 -15.62 -3.26 2.55
C GLY A 45 -15.19 -2.48 1.30
N ALA A 46 -13.90 -2.49 0.96
CA ALA A 46 -13.39 -1.83 -0.22
C ALA A 46 -13.94 -2.47 -1.51
N THR A 47 -14.02 -1.68 -2.58
CA THR A 47 -14.52 -2.18 -3.86
C THR A 47 -13.49 -3.13 -4.51
N PRO A 48 -13.94 -4.06 -5.39
CA PRO A 48 -13.01 -4.86 -6.18
C PRO A 48 -12.01 -4.02 -6.98
N ARG A 49 -12.43 -2.83 -7.45
CA ARG A 49 -11.53 -1.89 -8.16
C ARG A 49 -10.45 -1.32 -7.26
N ALA A 50 -10.76 -0.97 -6.01
CA ALA A 50 -9.75 -0.53 -5.04
C ALA A 50 -8.74 -1.65 -4.76
N MET A 51 -9.20 -2.89 -4.62
CA MET A 51 -8.33 -4.06 -4.44
C MET A 51 -7.43 -4.31 -5.67
N GLN A 52 -7.98 -4.22 -6.88
CA GLN A 52 -7.22 -4.34 -8.13
C GLN A 52 -6.16 -3.24 -8.26
N ALA A 53 -6.54 -1.98 -7.98
CA ALA A 53 -5.62 -0.86 -7.98
C ALA A 53 -4.54 -1.02 -6.89
N TYR A 54 -4.89 -1.56 -5.73
CA TYR A 54 -3.93 -1.90 -4.68
C TYR A 54 -2.95 -2.97 -5.14
N CYS A 55 -3.35 -3.98 -5.93
CA CYS A 55 -2.38 -4.90 -6.51
C CYS A 55 -1.35 -4.16 -7.40
N LEU A 56 -1.78 -3.13 -8.14
CA LEU A 56 -0.90 -2.38 -9.04
C LEU A 56 -0.01 -1.35 -8.34
N HIS A 57 -0.38 -0.86 -7.16
CA HIS A 57 0.29 0.30 -6.56
C HIS A 57 1.82 0.20 -6.50
N PRO A 58 2.45 -0.95 -6.16
CA PRO A 58 3.91 -1.00 -6.08
C PRO A 58 4.59 -0.92 -7.44
N LEU A 59 3.90 -1.32 -8.52
CA LEU A 59 4.42 -1.21 -9.88
C LEU A 59 4.53 0.25 -10.34
N LEU A 60 3.78 1.16 -9.71
CA LEU A 60 3.61 2.52 -10.17
C LEU A 60 4.00 3.56 -9.10
N GLN A 61 4.44 3.14 -7.91
CA GLN A 61 4.57 4.02 -6.76
C GLN A 61 5.71 5.03 -6.88
N ASP A 62 6.92 4.60 -7.22
CA ASP A 62 8.05 5.51 -7.43
C ASP A 62 8.34 5.69 -8.92
N ASP A 63 9.22 6.64 -9.23
CA ASP A 63 9.55 7.03 -10.60
C ASP A 63 10.20 5.88 -11.38
N ASP A 64 11.12 5.15 -10.74
CA ASP A 64 11.83 4.01 -11.34
C ASP A 64 10.86 2.85 -11.59
N SER A 65 9.97 2.56 -10.63
CA SER A 65 8.94 1.53 -10.76
C SER A 65 7.97 1.87 -11.89
N LEU A 66 7.53 3.13 -11.99
CA LEU A 66 6.69 3.57 -13.10
C LEU A 66 7.40 3.41 -14.45
N GLU A 67 8.64 3.89 -14.57
CA GLU A 67 9.41 3.77 -15.80
C GLU A 67 9.56 2.30 -16.22
N LEU A 68 9.95 1.42 -15.29
CA LEU A 68 10.06 -0.01 -15.52
C LEU A 68 8.73 -0.63 -15.96
N SER A 69 7.61 -0.21 -15.37
CA SER A 69 6.28 -0.69 -15.73
C SER A 69 5.85 -0.28 -17.13
N LEU A 70 6.37 0.82 -17.66
CA LEU A 70 6.09 1.28 -19.02
C LEU A 70 7.01 0.68 -20.09
N GLN A 71 8.08 -0.02 -19.69
CA GLN A 71 8.99 -0.67 -20.64
C GLN A 71 8.30 -1.82 -21.40
N PRO A 72 8.67 -2.06 -22.67
CA PRO A 72 8.20 -3.20 -23.43
C PRO A 72 8.49 -4.52 -22.73
N GLY A 73 7.48 -5.38 -22.66
CA GLY A 73 7.55 -6.67 -22.01
C GLY A 73 7.52 -6.63 -20.48
N SER A 74 7.27 -5.49 -19.83
CA SER A 74 7.08 -5.45 -18.37
C SER A 74 5.91 -6.34 -17.92
N ALA A 75 5.90 -6.76 -16.66
CA ALA A 75 4.76 -7.49 -16.08
C ALA A 75 3.45 -6.69 -16.21
N PHE A 76 3.54 -5.37 -16.01
CA PHE A 76 2.41 -4.45 -16.21
C PHE A 76 1.87 -4.50 -17.65
N GLN A 77 2.75 -4.44 -18.66
CA GLN A 77 2.32 -4.51 -20.06
C GLN A 77 1.77 -5.90 -20.44
N ARG A 78 2.43 -6.97 -20.00
CA ARG A 78 2.02 -8.37 -20.31
C ARG A 78 0.62 -8.69 -19.82
N HIS A 79 0.27 -8.22 -18.63
CA HIS A 79 -1.01 -8.51 -18.01
C HIS A 79 -2.11 -7.50 -18.36
N ALA A 80 -1.77 -6.39 -19.03
CA ALA A 80 -2.69 -5.39 -19.55
C ALA A 80 -3.83 -5.06 -18.56
N PRO A 81 -3.51 -4.48 -17.38
CA PRO A 81 -4.47 -4.22 -16.33
C PRO A 81 -5.57 -3.24 -16.76
N ASP A 82 -6.64 -3.19 -15.97
CA ASP A 82 -7.75 -2.30 -16.23
C ASP A 82 -7.32 -0.82 -16.18
N PRO A 83 -7.74 0.02 -17.15
CA PRO A 83 -7.40 1.44 -17.15
C PRO A 83 -7.91 2.19 -15.92
N ILE A 84 -9.07 1.82 -15.35
CA ILE A 84 -9.61 2.49 -14.16
C ILE A 84 -8.80 2.10 -12.93
N ALA A 85 -8.47 0.82 -12.75
CA ALA A 85 -7.59 0.39 -11.67
C ALA A 85 -6.20 1.05 -11.78
N THR A 86 -5.70 1.21 -13.00
CA THR A 86 -4.44 1.93 -13.26
C THR A 86 -4.54 3.41 -12.87
N ALA A 87 -5.63 4.10 -13.24
CA ALA A 87 -5.84 5.50 -12.86
C ALA A 87 -5.93 5.67 -11.34
N LEU A 88 -6.60 4.76 -10.63
CA LEU A 88 -6.65 4.74 -9.17
C LEU A 88 -5.27 4.53 -8.55
N ALA A 89 -4.44 3.64 -9.10
CA ALA A 89 -3.08 3.43 -8.64
C ALA A 89 -2.16 4.64 -8.89
N MET A 90 -2.37 5.37 -9.99
CA MET A 90 -1.65 6.63 -10.27
C MET A 90 -2.09 7.77 -9.35
N GLU A 91 -3.37 7.85 -9.00
CA GLU A 91 -3.86 8.81 -8.00
C GLU A 91 -3.35 8.44 -6.59
N TYR A 92 -3.31 7.15 -6.25
CA TYR A 92 -2.64 6.67 -5.04
C TYR A 92 -1.18 7.11 -5.00
N ARG A 93 -0.41 6.89 -6.07
CA ARG A 93 0.98 7.36 -6.21
C ARG A 93 1.09 8.84 -5.88
N ARG A 94 0.24 9.67 -6.52
CA ARG A 94 0.26 11.12 -6.33
C ARG A 94 0.02 11.50 -4.87
N VAL A 95 -0.98 10.90 -4.23
CA VAL A 95 -1.34 11.21 -2.84
C VAL A 95 -0.30 10.69 -1.85
N ALA A 96 0.16 9.45 -2.01
CA ALA A 96 1.17 8.84 -1.14
C ALA A 96 2.51 9.60 -1.21
N ASN A 97 2.96 9.98 -2.41
CA ASN A 97 4.24 10.66 -2.60
C ASN A 97 4.20 12.15 -2.21
N ALA A 98 3.02 12.76 -2.16
CA ALA A 98 2.88 14.14 -1.65
C ALA A 98 3.28 14.24 -0.17
N TYR A 99 3.15 13.16 0.61
CA TYR A 99 3.52 13.14 2.02
C TYR A 99 4.29 11.86 2.39
N LEU A 100 5.63 11.98 2.31
CA LEU A 100 6.59 10.97 2.72
C LEU A 100 7.14 11.28 4.12
N SER A 101 7.76 10.30 4.78
CA SER A 101 8.32 10.48 6.14
C SER A 101 9.40 11.57 6.22
N GLN A 102 10.03 11.92 5.11
CA GLN A 102 10.96 13.05 5.02
C GLN A 102 10.27 14.43 5.04
N HIS A 103 8.97 14.50 4.73
CA HIS A 103 8.16 15.71 4.80
C HIS A 103 7.48 15.88 6.17
N CYS A 104 7.59 14.88 7.05
CA CYS A 104 6.98 14.91 8.38
C CYS A 104 7.68 15.97 9.25
N ALA A 105 7.02 17.09 9.49
CA ALA A 105 7.53 18.19 10.30
C ALA A 105 7.01 18.13 11.74
N GLY A 106 5.80 17.61 11.95
CA GLY A 106 5.23 17.46 13.29
C GLY A 106 3.82 16.89 13.30
N ALA A 107 3.19 16.92 14.47
CA ALA A 107 1.84 16.39 14.66
C ALA A 107 0.76 17.23 13.95
N ASP A 108 1.02 18.47 13.58
CA ASP A 108 0.03 19.36 12.95
C ASP A 108 0.04 19.31 11.42
N ASP A 109 0.85 18.41 10.83
CA ASP A 109 0.90 18.25 9.38
C ASP A 109 -0.48 17.88 8.80
N LEU A 110 -0.88 18.61 7.76
CA LEU A 110 -2.10 18.37 7.01
C LEU A 110 -1.80 17.51 5.79
N ILE A 111 -2.50 16.38 5.68
CA ILE A 111 -2.38 15.48 4.55
C ILE A 111 -3.61 15.65 3.66
N ALA A 112 -3.40 16.11 2.43
CA ALA A 112 -4.46 16.19 1.43
C ALA A 112 -4.78 14.80 0.89
N LEU A 113 -5.98 14.30 1.19
CA LEU A 113 -6.48 13.02 0.69
C LEU A 113 -6.99 13.10 -0.75
N SER A 114 -7.21 11.93 -1.37
CA SER A 114 -7.83 11.86 -2.69
C SER A 114 -9.33 12.20 -2.61
N PRO A 115 -9.92 12.82 -3.64
CA PRO A 115 -11.38 12.88 -3.77
C PRO A 115 -12.01 11.50 -4.05
N LEU A 116 -11.21 10.50 -4.42
CA LEU A 116 -11.67 9.14 -4.72
C LEU A 116 -11.62 8.27 -3.47
N ALA A 117 -12.77 7.74 -3.06
CA ALA A 117 -12.87 6.92 -1.85
C ALA A 117 -12.00 5.65 -1.94
N GLU A 118 -11.92 5.04 -3.12
CA GLU A 118 -11.11 3.86 -3.40
C GLU A 118 -9.62 4.10 -3.12
N VAL A 119 -9.11 5.29 -3.44
CA VAL A 119 -7.70 5.63 -3.19
C VAL A 119 -7.44 5.79 -1.69
N ASN A 120 -8.38 6.38 -0.96
CA ASN A 120 -8.27 6.50 0.50
C ASN A 120 -8.36 5.13 1.18
N GLN A 121 -9.17 4.19 0.65
CA GLN A 121 -9.19 2.80 1.11
C GLN A 121 -7.83 2.11 0.90
N MET A 122 -7.21 2.30 -0.28
CA MET A 122 -5.87 1.79 -0.56
C MET A 122 -4.82 2.34 0.41
N LEU A 123 -4.89 3.64 0.73
CA LEU A 123 -4.01 4.28 1.71
C LEU A 123 -4.21 3.72 3.12
N VAL A 124 -5.45 3.41 3.53
CA VAL A 124 -5.70 2.73 4.81
C VAL A 124 -4.97 1.38 4.85
N ALA A 125 -5.12 0.56 3.82
CA ALA A 125 -4.47 -0.75 3.76
C ALA A 125 -2.93 -0.66 3.81
N ASP A 126 -2.35 0.22 3.01
CA ASP A 126 -0.90 0.47 3.00
C ASP A 126 -0.39 0.97 4.36
N LYS A 127 -1.02 1.99 4.95
CA LYS A 127 -0.53 2.60 6.18
C LYS A 127 -0.72 1.73 7.42
N VAL A 128 -1.80 0.95 7.47
CA VAL A 128 -1.98 -0.05 8.54
C VAL A 128 -0.90 -1.12 8.46
N GLN A 129 -0.64 -1.66 7.27
CA GLN A 129 0.42 -2.66 7.11
C GLN A 129 1.80 -2.10 7.44
N ASN A 130 2.16 -0.94 6.87
CA ASN A 130 3.47 -0.34 7.06
C ASN A 130 3.72 0.04 8.52
N ARG A 131 2.69 0.54 9.23
CA ARG A 131 2.80 0.81 10.66
C ARG A 131 3.01 -0.47 11.47
N LYS A 132 2.26 -1.55 11.17
CA LYS A 132 2.42 -2.85 11.84
C LYS A 132 3.85 -3.37 11.70
N ASP A 133 4.41 -3.33 10.50
CA ASP A 133 5.77 -3.79 10.26
C ASP A 133 6.81 -2.87 10.91
N PHE A 134 6.57 -1.56 10.90
CA PHE A 134 7.40 -0.60 11.64
C PHE A 134 7.41 -0.89 13.15
N GLU A 135 6.25 -1.07 13.77
CA GLU A 135 6.13 -1.39 15.20
C GLU A 135 6.84 -2.69 15.55
N ARG A 136 6.77 -3.69 14.66
CA ARG A 136 7.37 -5.01 14.88
C ARG A 136 8.90 -5.03 14.71
N TYR A 137 9.44 -4.28 13.75
CA TYR A 137 10.83 -4.46 13.31
C TYR A 137 11.70 -3.21 13.46
N HIS A 138 11.13 -2.03 13.69
CA HIS A 138 11.85 -0.75 13.57
C HIS A 138 11.64 0.21 14.73
N LEU A 139 10.54 0.08 15.48
CA LEU A 139 10.26 0.93 16.63
C LEU A 139 11.39 0.81 17.67
N GLY A 140 11.96 1.95 18.04
CA GLY A 140 13.08 2.04 18.99
C GLY A 140 14.45 1.65 18.44
N ALA A 141 14.53 1.04 17.24
CA ALA A 141 15.80 0.60 16.63
C ALA A 141 16.22 1.45 15.41
N HIS A 142 15.26 2.06 14.71
CA HIS A 142 15.56 2.87 13.54
C HIS A 142 16.03 4.29 13.94
N PRO A 143 17.07 4.87 13.29
CA PRO A 143 17.54 6.23 13.61
C PRO A 143 16.47 7.32 13.50
N ARG A 144 15.44 7.07 12.69
CA ARG A 144 14.27 7.94 12.50
C ARG A 144 12.99 7.40 13.15
N SER A 145 13.10 6.57 14.19
CA SER A 145 11.96 5.89 14.82
C SER A 145 10.87 6.87 15.21
N ASP A 146 11.20 7.97 15.90
CA ASP A 146 10.21 8.93 16.38
C ASP A 146 9.50 9.65 15.23
N VAL A 147 10.26 10.01 14.18
CA VAL A 147 9.69 10.63 12.97
C VAL A 147 8.77 9.66 12.23
N LEU A 148 9.13 8.37 12.16
CA LEU A 148 8.28 7.34 11.54
C LEU A 148 7.01 7.09 12.35
N ALA A 149 7.11 7.06 13.68
CA ALA A 149 5.94 6.95 14.56
C ALA A 149 4.97 8.11 14.33
N GLN A 150 5.49 9.35 14.29
CA GLN A 150 4.68 10.53 14.00
C GLN A 150 4.09 10.51 12.57
N TYR A 151 4.88 10.09 11.59
CA TYR A 151 4.45 9.94 10.20
C TYR A 151 3.25 8.99 10.07
N PHE A 152 3.30 7.82 10.71
CA PHE A 152 2.17 6.88 10.70
C PHE A 152 0.98 7.42 11.48
N ALA A 153 1.19 8.09 12.62
CA ALA A 153 0.11 8.74 13.36
C ALA A 153 -0.62 9.79 12.52
N ASN A 154 0.12 10.62 11.77
CA ASN A 154 -0.45 11.65 10.89
C ASN A 154 -1.30 11.02 9.77
N TRP A 155 -0.79 9.98 9.11
CA TRP A 155 -1.53 9.26 8.07
C TRP A 155 -2.82 8.64 8.59
N LEU A 156 -2.75 7.91 9.71
CA LEU A 156 -3.93 7.24 10.26
C LEU A 156 -4.98 8.23 10.75
N ARG A 157 -4.56 9.34 11.38
CA ARG A 157 -5.46 10.45 11.72
C ARG A 157 -6.15 11.01 10.49
N ALA A 158 -5.41 11.33 9.43
CA ALA A 158 -5.98 11.89 8.20
C ALA A 158 -7.00 10.93 7.57
N LEU A 159 -6.73 9.62 7.60
CA LEU A 159 -7.58 8.57 7.05
C LEU A 159 -8.74 8.15 7.98
N GLY A 160 -8.88 8.78 9.16
CA GLY A 160 -9.93 8.42 10.12
C GLY A 160 -9.77 7.02 10.71
N VAL A 161 -8.54 6.59 10.94
CA VAL A 161 -8.19 5.32 11.60
C VAL A 161 -7.63 5.63 12.97
N ASP A 162 -8.46 5.47 14.00
CA ASP A 162 -8.01 5.56 15.39
C ASP A 162 -7.27 4.29 15.84
N GLU A 163 -6.72 4.30 17.07
CA GLU A 163 -5.97 3.17 17.61
C GLU A 163 -6.80 1.89 17.75
N ALA A 164 -8.09 2.01 18.09
CA ALA A 164 -8.97 0.86 18.24
C ALA A 164 -9.20 0.19 16.88
N ARG A 165 -9.48 0.99 15.85
CA ARG A 165 -9.64 0.53 14.47
C ARG A 165 -8.33 -0.02 13.91
N TYR A 166 -7.20 0.63 14.17
CA TYR A 166 -5.87 0.14 13.76
C TYR A 166 -5.61 -1.27 14.30
N ARG A 167 -5.82 -1.49 15.60
CA ARG A 167 -5.64 -2.81 16.23
C ARG A 167 -6.57 -3.87 15.64
N ALA A 168 -7.85 -3.54 15.47
CA ALA A 168 -8.83 -4.45 14.87
C ALA A 168 -8.47 -4.84 13.43
N LEU A 169 -7.87 -3.92 12.65
CA LEU A 169 -7.38 -4.23 11.31
C LEU A 169 -6.09 -5.06 11.34
N CYS A 170 -5.19 -4.83 12.30
CA CYS A 170 -3.98 -5.65 12.47
C CYS A 170 -4.31 -7.11 12.79
N GLU A 171 -5.38 -7.37 13.54
CA GLU A 171 -5.86 -8.74 13.83
C GLU A 171 -6.27 -9.51 12.56
N ARG A 172 -6.57 -8.81 11.46
CA ARG A 172 -6.86 -9.43 10.15
C ARG A 172 -5.61 -9.83 9.38
N LEU A 173 -4.42 -9.41 9.84
CA LEU A 173 -3.14 -9.59 9.15
C LEU A 173 -2.29 -10.74 9.70
N ALA A 174 -2.93 -11.67 10.42
CA ALA A 174 -2.29 -12.84 11.03
C ALA A 174 -1.86 -13.89 9.98
#